data_AF-A0A161ZI56-F1
#
_entry.id   AF-A0A161ZI56-F1
#
_cell.length_a   1.000
_cell.length_b   1.000
_cell.length_c   1.000
_cell.angle_alpha   90.00
_cell.angle_beta   90.00
_cell.angle_gamma   90.00
#
_symmetry.space_group_name_H-M   'P 1'
#
loop_
_entity.id
_entity.type
_entity.pdbx_description
1 polymer ?
#
loop_
_entity_poly.entity_id
_entity_poly.type
_entity_poly.pdbx_seq_one_letter_code
_entity_poly.pdbx_strand_id
1 'polypeptide(L)'
;MKEPIPPPTDTIPSSSFPSSKQLRLLVIGAGSRGNAYARAVTTATPGVIHAIAEPHAFKRREFGRKYIWGASESSQEGQEFTDWREWLQWELERRKRATQNNGDNAADTTPIPVGVDGVFVCTLDETHVEILQALAPLQLHILCEKPLALSLDDCLTVYRALQPPEGPNNTPQAPKNIFSIGHVLRYSPHNILLRKLLLTDRVIGDIVSLEHCEPVGWWHFSHSYVRGNWRRATAAGDGSLLTKSCHDIDFILWLLCSPPSPETASNQAHKPHFPRSISSAGTMTQFRRKRKPISAGNATNCLSCPAERDCNYSAARIYNDRHLATGHTAWPVDIVCPDIEDVFHAQGGKAAESLLLSRLAEDYDRDTMPNSDIAARPWYGRCVYEADNDVCDDQIVTFAWDDEETAPHRLAKTASFHMIAPTEKQCERRGRVYGTTGEVSYDSKTISVYDFATEKTEVFDVPKPPPGQNESHGGGDFGLARQFVSAVEAVEGGLDVETAQARFVACSLEEAVRSHAVVFAAEEARREERVVKWESWWGEKLRVSADAWKA
;
A
#
# COMPACT_ATOMS: atom_id res chain seq x y z
N MET A 1 -41.64 -8.76 -8.97
CA MET A 1 -40.71 -8.09 -8.03
C MET A 1 -40.42 -9.07 -6.92
N LYS A 2 -39.29 -9.76 -7.03
CA LYS A 2 -38.68 -10.49 -5.91
C LYS A 2 -37.73 -9.49 -5.26
N GLU A 3 -37.71 -9.44 -3.94
CA GLU A 3 -36.71 -8.68 -3.19
C GLU A 3 -35.31 -8.99 -3.74
N PRO A 4 -34.43 -7.99 -3.89
CA PRO A 4 -33.05 -8.23 -4.28
C PRO A 4 -32.44 -9.21 -3.28
N ILE A 5 -32.05 -10.38 -3.78
CA ILE A 5 -31.31 -11.36 -3.01
C ILE A 5 -30.03 -10.64 -2.55
N PRO A 6 -29.76 -10.53 -1.23
CA PRO A 6 -28.52 -9.94 -0.76
C PRO A 6 -27.34 -10.66 -1.44
N PRO A 7 -26.20 -9.98 -1.65
CA PRO A 7 -25.04 -10.61 -2.27
C PRO A 7 -24.79 -11.96 -1.60
N PRO A 8 -24.41 -13.01 -2.37
CA PRO A 8 -24.20 -14.33 -1.80
C PRO A 8 -23.35 -14.21 -0.54
N THR A 9 -23.82 -14.77 0.56
CA THR A 9 -23.07 -14.86 1.81
C THR A 9 -21.83 -15.77 1.69
N ASP A 10 -21.52 -16.24 0.48
CA ASP A 10 -20.26 -16.83 0.07
C ASP A 10 -19.56 -15.78 -0.81
N THR A 11 -18.46 -15.11 -0.46
CA THR A 11 -17.19 -15.67 -0.02
C THR A 11 -16.33 -14.59 0.68
N ILE A 12 -16.52 -14.38 1.97
CA ILE A 12 -15.36 -14.30 2.86
C ILE A 12 -15.35 -15.70 3.45
N PRO A 13 -14.39 -16.58 3.11
CA PRO A 13 -14.40 -17.91 3.69
C PRO A 13 -14.25 -17.70 5.20
N SER A 14 -15.30 -17.96 5.97
CA SER A 14 -15.11 -18.26 7.38
C SER A 14 -14.13 -19.42 7.38
N SER A 15 -12.94 -19.24 7.94
CA SER A 15 -11.96 -20.31 8.10
C SER A 15 -12.58 -21.35 9.04
N SER A 16 -13.37 -22.27 8.49
CA SER A 16 -13.79 -23.49 9.17
C SER A 16 -12.69 -24.55 9.10
N PHE A 17 -11.43 -24.10 9.02
CA PHE A 17 -10.26 -24.96 9.14
C PHE A 17 -9.92 -25.01 10.62
N PRO A 18 -10.06 -26.17 11.30
CA PRO A 18 -9.67 -26.31 12.68
C PRO A 18 -8.14 -26.34 12.78
N SER A 19 -7.48 -25.20 12.61
CA SER A 19 -6.11 -25.04 13.08
C SER A 19 -6.16 -24.82 14.59
N SER A 20 -5.61 -25.76 15.36
CA SER A 20 -5.42 -25.59 16.81
C SER A 20 -4.25 -24.67 17.15
N LYS A 21 -3.50 -24.21 16.14
CA LYS A 21 -2.30 -23.37 16.30
C LYS A 21 -2.70 -21.89 16.29
N GLN A 22 -2.43 -21.23 17.42
CA GLN A 22 -2.52 -19.78 17.53
C GLN A 22 -1.46 -19.11 16.62
N LEU A 23 -1.89 -18.45 15.54
CA LEU A 23 -1.00 -17.74 14.62
C LEU A 23 -0.35 -16.53 15.28
N ARG A 24 0.97 -16.40 15.17
CA ARG A 24 1.77 -15.32 15.76
C ARG A 24 2.42 -14.48 14.67
N LEU A 25 2.24 -13.17 14.73
CA LEU A 25 2.73 -12.25 13.71
C LEU A 25 3.71 -11.24 14.31
N LEU A 26 4.82 -11.00 13.61
CA LEU A 26 5.74 -9.89 13.85
C LEU A 26 5.25 -8.67 13.07
N VAL A 27 5.36 -7.49 13.67
CA VAL A 27 5.27 -6.23 12.93
C VAL A 27 6.64 -5.56 12.91
N ILE A 28 7.12 -5.20 11.72
CA ILE A 28 8.32 -4.38 11.52
C ILE A 28 7.84 -2.99 11.09
N GLY A 29 7.96 -2.00 11.98
CA GLY A 29 7.45 -0.64 11.80
C GLY A 29 6.10 -0.40 12.49
N ALA A 30 6.11 0.34 13.60
CA ALA A 30 4.95 0.73 14.40
C ALA A 30 4.29 2.02 13.91
N GLY A 31 4.44 2.34 12.63
CA GLY A 31 3.83 3.50 12.02
C GLY A 31 2.32 3.37 11.88
N SER A 32 1.76 4.28 11.09
CA SER A 32 0.34 4.36 10.78
C SER A 32 -0.19 3.05 10.17
N ARG A 33 0.59 2.37 9.30
CA ARG A 33 0.19 1.10 8.66
C ARG A 33 0.38 -0.12 9.55
N GLY A 34 1.49 -0.20 10.29
CA GLY A 34 1.69 -1.25 11.29
C GLY A 34 0.55 -1.29 12.31
N ASN A 35 0.10 -0.12 12.78
CA ASN A 35 -1.07 -0.01 13.66
C ASN A 35 -2.37 -0.47 12.99
N ALA A 36 -2.60 -0.13 11.71
CA ALA A 36 -3.80 -0.52 10.99
C ALA A 36 -3.89 -2.05 10.85
N TYR A 37 -2.81 -2.72 10.43
CA TYR A 37 -2.78 -4.17 10.31
C TYR A 37 -2.83 -4.87 11.66
N ALA A 38 -2.11 -4.37 12.68
CA ALA A 38 -2.16 -4.92 14.02
C ALA A 38 -3.58 -4.90 14.60
N ARG A 39 -4.29 -3.78 14.45
CA ARG A 39 -5.69 -3.66 14.85
C ARG A 39 -6.60 -4.59 14.06
N ALA A 40 -6.39 -4.71 12.75
CA ALA A 40 -7.19 -5.62 11.92
C ALA A 40 -7.03 -7.09 12.38
N VAL A 41 -5.80 -7.51 12.68
CA VAL A 41 -5.52 -8.83 13.25
C VAL A 41 -6.23 -9.00 14.59
N THR A 42 -5.98 -8.12 15.56
CA THR A 42 -6.48 -8.31 16.93
C THR A 42 -8.00 -8.19 17.08
N THR A 43 -8.69 -7.55 16.14
CA THR A 43 -10.14 -7.30 16.23
C THR A 43 -10.98 -8.12 15.25
N ALA A 44 -10.39 -8.66 14.19
CA ALA A 44 -11.15 -9.28 13.10
C ALA A 44 -10.58 -10.62 12.61
N THR A 45 -9.53 -11.15 13.25
CA THR A 45 -8.95 -12.45 12.92
C THR A 45 -8.63 -13.24 14.20
N PRO A 46 -8.41 -14.56 14.10
CA PRO A 46 -7.97 -15.36 15.24
C PRO A 46 -6.46 -15.26 15.49
N GLY A 47 -5.69 -14.50 14.71
CA GLY A 47 -4.25 -14.32 14.90
C GLY A 47 -3.91 -13.35 16.05
N VAL A 48 -2.67 -13.38 16.50
CA VAL A 48 -2.14 -12.42 17.49
C VAL A 48 -0.89 -11.71 16.99
N ILE A 49 -0.74 -10.45 17.40
CA ILE A 49 0.53 -9.74 17.26
C ILE A 49 1.43 -10.17 18.42
N HIS A 50 2.56 -10.78 18.09
CA HIS A 50 3.45 -11.39 19.06
C HIS A 50 4.69 -10.55 19.34
N ALA A 51 5.22 -9.88 18.33
CA ALA A 51 6.46 -9.14 18.42
C ALA A 51 6.41 -7.83 17.62
N ILE A 52 7.22 -6.85 18.03
CA ILE A 52 7.41 -5.57 17.35
C ILE A 52 8.91 -5.26 17.20
N ALA A 53 9.30 -4.84 16.00
CA ALA A 53 10.57 -4.18 15.73
C ALA A 53 10.32 -2.74 15.28
N GLU A 54 10.74 -1.76 16.08
CA GLU A 54 10.52 -0.33 15.82
C GLU A 54 11.61 0.51 16.50
N PRO A 55 12.39 1.33 15.77
CA PRO A 55 13.45 2.13 16.39
C PRO A 55 12.94 3.22 17.33
N HIS A 56 11.77 3.82 17.05
CA HIS A 56 11.24 4.90 17.86
C HIS A 56 10.63 4.39 19.17
N ALA A 57 11.34 4.59 20.29
CA ALA A 57 10.98 4.06 21.61
C ALA A 57 9.52 4.32 22.03
N PHE A 58 9.01 5.54 21.81
CA PHE A 58 7.61 5.87 22.11
C PHE A 58 6.63 5.02 21.29
N LYS A 59 6.78 4.98 19.95
CA LYS A 59 5.91 4.20 19.06
C LYS A 59 5.96 2.72 19.39
N ARG A 60 7.15 2.18 19.68
CA ARG A 60 7.35 0.79 20.05
C ARG A 60 6.60 0.43 21.34
N ARG A 61 6.76 1.26 22.38
CA ARG A 61 6.08 1.08 23.67
C ARG A 61 4.57 1.14 23.53
N GLU A 62 4.05 2.17 22.86
CA GLU A 62 2.62 2.34 22.66
C GLU A 62 2.02 1.21 21.83
N PHE A 63 2.72 0.77 20.79
CA PHE A 63 2.30 -0.35 19.96
C PHE A 63 2.21 -1.65 20.77
N GLY A 64 3.25 -1.99 21.52
CA GLY A 64 3.23 -3.23 22.29
C GLY A 64 2.27 -3.19 23.48
N ARG A 65 2.08 -2.02 24.12
CA ARG A 65 1.01 -1.82 25.11
C ARG A 65 -0.37 -2.10 24.52
N LYS A 66 -0.58 -1.68 23.26
CA LYS A 66 -1.87 -1.81 22.58
C LYS A 66 -2.16 -3.22 22.05
N TYR A 67 -1.15 -3.94 21.56
CA TYR A 67 -1.37 -5.18 20.81
C TYR A 67 -0.65 -6.42 21.33
N ILE A 68 0.34 -6.30 22.23
CA ILE A 68 1.20 -7.42 22.64
C ILE A 68 1.11 -7.69 24.15
N TRP A 69 1.50 -6.73 25.00
CA TRP A 69 1.67 -6.94 26.45
C TRP A 69 0.65 -6.21 27.33
N GLY A 70 -0.24 -5.40 26.75
CA GLY A 70 -1.31 -4.75 27.51
C GLY A 70 -0.79 -3.77 28.56
N ALA A 71 -1.46 -3.72 29.71
CA ALA A 71 -1.08 -2.83 30.84
C ALA A 71 0.21 -3.26 31.56
N SER A 72 0.80 -4.42 31.23
CA SER A 72 2.12 -4.80 31.71
C SER A 72 3.16 -3.91 31.03
N GLU A 73 3.87 -3.05 31.75
CA GLU A 73 4.89 -2.16 31.14
C GLU A 73 6.17 -2.87 30.68
N SER A 74 6.22 -4.20 30.71
CA SER A 74 7.39 -5.00 30.33
C SER A 74 7.05 -6.06 29.29
N SER A 75 7.82 -6.07 28.19
CA SER A 75 7.84 -7.15 27.19
C SER A 75 8.53 -8.41 27.75
N GLN A 76 8.17 -9.57 27.21
CA GLN A 76 8.88 -10.83 27.43
C GLN A 76 10.01 -11.01 26.40
N GLU A 77 10.92 -11.97 26.64
CA GLU A 77 11.92 -12.37 25.63
C GLU A 77 11.20 -12.71 24.31
N GLY A 78 11.64 -12.11 23.20
CA GLY A 78 11.05 -12.36 21.88
C GLY A 78 9.93 -11.42 21.45
N GLN A 79 9.53 -10.44 22.27
CA GLN A 79 8.37 -9.57 21.97
C GLN A 79 8.72 -8.15 21.53
N GLU A 80 9.87 -7.58 21.91
CA GLU A 80 10.22 -6.18 21.64
C GLU A 80 11.67 -6.06 21.16
N PHE A 81 11.86 -5.34 20.05
CA PHE A 81 13.18 -5.12 19.44
C PHE A 81 13.31 -3.68 18.95
N THR A 82 14.51 -3.13 19.12
CA THR A 82 14.82 -1.76 18.69
C THR A 82 15.10 -1.67 17.19
N ASP A 83 15.49 -2.78 16.56
CA ASP A 83 15.74 -2.89 15.12
C ASP A 83 15.28 -4.28 14.64
N TRP A 84 14.85 -4.39 13.38
CA TRP A 84 14.48 -5.67 12.80
C TRP A 84 15.69 -6.60 12.65
N ARG A 85 16.91 -6.06 12.53
CA ARG A 85 18.15 -6.84 12.51
C ARG A 85 18.42 -7.51 13.86
N GLU A 86 18.06 -6.84 14.95
CA GLU A 86 18.13 -7.40 16.31
C GLU A 86 17.16 -8.59 16.44
N TRP A 87 15.91 -8.42 15.98
CA TRP A 87 14.94 -9.50 15.93
C TRP A 87 15.43 -10.68 15.07
N LEU A 88 16.00 -10.40 13.89
CA LEU A 88 16.51 -11.43 12.98
C LEU A 88 17.63 -12.25 13.64
N GLN A 89 18.59 -11.59 14.27
CA GLN A 89 19.66 -12.26 15.01
C GLN A 89 19.11 -13.14 16.14
N TRP A 90 18.14 -12.62 16.90
CA TRP A 90 17.47 -13.36 17.95
C TRP A 90 16.71 -14.59 17.42
N GLU A 91 15.98 -14.45 16.31
CA GLU A 91 15.21 -15.53 15.68
C GLU A 91 16.12 -16.63 15.15
N LEU A 92 17.27 -16.27 14.56
CA LEU A 92 18.27 -17.23 14.09
C LEU A 92 18.86 -18.04 15.26
N GLU A 93 19.22 -17.39 16.36
CA GLU A 93 19.73 -18.08 17.54
C GLU A 93 18.64 -18.93 18.21
N ARG A 94 17.39 -18.45 18.26
CA ARG A 94 16.23 -19.21 18.75
C ARG A 94 16.01 -20.48 17.93
N ARG A 95 16.04 -20.40 16.59
CA ARG A 95 15.92 -21.57 15.70
C ARG A 95 17.08 -22.56 15.89
N LYS A 96 18.30 -22.05 16.08
CA LYS A 96 19.47 -22.89 16.38
C LYS A 96 19.31 -23.64 17.70
N ARG A 97 18.90 -22.96 18.78
CA ARG A 97 18.54 -23.59 20.07
C ARG A 97 17.47 -24.67 19.89
N ALA A 98 16.44 -24.41 19.07
CA ALA A 98 15.37 -25.37 18.78
C ALA A 98 15.85 -26.64 18.08
N THR A 99 16.79 -26.52 17.13
CA THR A 99 17.36 -27.69 16.47
C THR A 99 18.29 -28.50 17.39
N GLN A 100 19.03 -27.84 18.29
CA GLN A 100 19.98 -28.50 19.19
C GLN A 100 19.27 -29.26 20.32
N ASN A 101 18.16 -28.75 20.85
CA ASN A 101 17.39 -29.39 21.92
C ASN A 101 16.51 -30.56 21.44
N ASN A 102 16.35 -30.77 20.13
CA ASN A 102 15.65 -31.93 19.56
C ASN A 102 16.55 -33.18 19.38
N GLY A 103 17.84 -33.11 19.74
CA GLY A 103 18.74 -34.28 19.75
C GLY A 103 18.80 -34.96 21.13
N ASP A 104 19.10 -36.27 21.15
CA ASP A 104 19.10 -37.17 22.34
C ASP A 104 20.03 -36.77 23.52
N ASN A 105 20.69 -35.61 23.48
CA ASN A 105 21.57 -35.07 24.52
C ASN A 105 21.22 -33.60 24.87
N ALA A 106 19.97 -33.32 25.23
CA ALA A 106 19.57 -31.99 25.71
C ALA A 106 20.22 -31.71 27.09
N ALA A 107 21.36 -31.02 27.10
CA ALA A 107 22.02 -30.54 28.33
C ALA A 107 21.41 -29.23 28.86
N ASP A 108 20.65 -28.51 28.04
CA ASP A 108 19.98 -27.25 28.38
C ASP A 108 18.46 -27.46 28.51
N THR A 109 17.92 -27.17 29.70
CA THR A 109 16.49 -27.32 30.02
C THR A 109 15.72 -26.00 29.89
N THR A 110 16.37 -24.94 29.41
CA THR A 110 15.74 -23.63 29.24
C THR A 110 14.63 -23.72 28.18
N PRO A 111 13.37 -23.35 28.52
CA PRO A 111 12.28 -23.32 27.55
C PRO A 111 12.61 -22.42 26.37
N ILE A 112 12.42 -22.93 25.16
CA ILE A 112 12.70 -22.17 23.94
C ILE A 112 11.55 -21.18 23.72
N PRO A 113 11.82 -19.87 23.60
CA PRO A 113 10.79 -18.91 23.28
C PRO A 113 10.04 -19.28 22.00
N VAL A 114 8.75 -18.96 21.96
CA VAL A 114 7.93 -19.18 20.77
C VAL A 114 8.34 -18.20 19.66
N GLY A 115 8.34 -18.66 18.41
CA GLY A 115 8.60 -17.83 17.24
C GLY A 115 7.33 -17.22 16.64
N VAL A 116 7.46 -16.65 15.45
CA VAL A 116 6.35 -16.13 14.63
C VAL A 116 6.15 -16.98 13.38
N ASP A 117 4.92 -16.96 12.86
CA ASP A 117 4.50 -17.65 11.64
C ASP A 117 4.53 -16.70 10.43
N GLY A 118 4.33 -15.41 10.66
CA GLY A 118 4.34 -14.40 9.62
C GLY A 118 4.79 -13.02 10.09
N VAL A 119 4.99 -12.13 9.13
CA VAL A 119 5.51 -10.78 9.33
C VAL A 119 4.78 -9.75 8.48
N PHE A 120 4.46 -8.61 9.10
CA PHE A 120 4.07 -7.39 8.41
C PHE A 120 5.29 -6.46 8.30
N VAL A 121 5.69 -6.11 7.08
CA VAL A 121 6.75 -5.13 6.81
C VAL A 121 6.08 -3.79 6.51
N CYS A 122 6.10 -2.87 7.47
CA CYS A 122 5.40 -1.57 7.48
C CYS A 122 6.37 -0.40 7.69
N THR A 123 7.54 -0.49 7.06
CA THR A 123 8.63 0.50 7.17
C THR A 123 8.55 1.53 6.05
N LEU A 124 9.56 2.38 5.91
CA LEU A 124 9.67 3.25 4.75
C LEU A 124 10.18 2.46 3.54
N ASP A 125 9.79 2.94 2.36
CA ASP A 125 9.95 2.27 1.07
C ASP A 125 11.39 1.77 0.81
N GLU A 126 12.41 2.54 1.22
CA GLU A 126 13.82 2.23 1.03
C GLU A 126 14.32 0.99 1.79
N THR A 127 13.62 0.55 2.85
CA THR A 127 14.05 -0.60 3.67
C THR A 127 13.41 -1.92 3.27
N HIS A 128 12.38 -1.91 2.41
CA HIS A 128 11.62 -3.10 2.05
C HIS A 128 12.50 -4.20 1.45
N VAL A 129 13.37 -3.86 0.50
CA VAL A 129 14.21 -4.82 -0.22
C VAL A 129 15.15 -5.56 0.73
N GLU A 130 15.88 -4.80 1.56
CA GLU A 130 16.83 -5.36 2.52
C GLU A 130 16.12 -6.31 3.50
N ILE A 131 14.98 -5.88 4.05
CA ILE A 131 14.20 -6.69 4.99
C ILE A 131 13.70 -7.97 4.30
N LEU A 132 13.08 -7.87 3.13
CA LEU A 132 12.52 -9.02 2.43
C LEU A 132 13.58 -10.06 2.04
N GLN A 133 14.76 -9.61 1.59
CA GLN A 133 15.88 -10.51 1.30
C GLN A 133 16.39 -11.20 2.57
N ALA A 134 16.48 -10.48 3.68
CA ALA A 134 16.94 -11.05 4.95
C ALA A 134 15.94 -12.05 5.55
N LEU A 135 14.64 -11.86 5.31
CA LEU A 135 13.57 -12.75 5.78
C LEU A 135 13.35 -13.97 4.88
N ALA A 136 13.70 -13.90 3.59
CA ALA A 136 13.45 -14.98 2.62
C ALA A 136 13.93 -16.37 3.10
N PRO A 137 15.14 -16.54 3.69
CA PRO A 137 15.61 -17.84 4.18
C PRO A 137 14.80 -18.39 5.36
N LEU A 138 14.11 -17.53 6.12
CA LEU A 138 13.32 -17.93 7.28
C LEU A 138 12.00 -18.60 6.92
N GLN A 139 11.57 -18.48 5.65
CA GLN A 139 10.32 -19.05 5.16
C GLN A 139 9.11 -18.64 6.01
N LEU A 140 8.99 -17.35 6.31
CA LEU A 140 7.80 -16.79 6.95
C LEU A 140 6.73 -16.44 5.92
N HIS A 141 5.48 -16.37 6.36
CA HIS A 141 4.43 -15.68 5.61
C HIS A 141 4.65 -14.17 5.66
N ILE A 142 4.57 -13.48 4.52
CA ILE A 142 4.98 -12.07 4.44
C ILE A 142 3.84 -11.22 3.88
N LEU A 143 3.53 -10.12 4.56
CA LEU A 143 2.78 -9.00 4.00
C LEU A 143 3.66 -7.76 4.03
N CYS A 144 4.00 -7.23 2.86
CA CYS A 144 4.81 -6.01 2.73
C CYS A 144 3.94 -4.81 2.37
N GLU A 145 4.26 -3.63 2.90
CA GLU A 145 3.67 -2.38 2.44
C GLU A 145 4.11 -2.03 1.01
N LYS A 146 3.32 -1.15 0.37
CA LYS A 146 3.61 -0.64 -0.97
C LYS A 146 4.36 0.70 -0.91
N PRO A 147 5.23 1.00 -1.89
CA PRO A 147 5.63 0.16 -3.03
C PRO A 147 6.53 -1.01 -2.59
N LEU A 148 6.59 -2.07 -3.42
CA LEU A 148 7.46 -3.22 -3.16
C LEU A 148 8.94 -2.82 -3.07
N ALA A 149 9.37 -1.93 -3.97
CA ALA A 149 10.70 -1.34 -3.98
C ALA A 149 10.70 -0.01 -4.75
N LEU A 150 11.82 0.71 -4.68
CA LEU A 150 12.04 1.99 -5.35
C LEU A 150 12.57 1.85 -6.79
N SER A 151 12.84 0.64 -7.26
CA SER A 151 13.27 0.35 -8.63
C SER A 151 12.68 -0.96 -9.13
N LEU A 152 12.63 -1.11 -10.46
CA LEU A 152 12.20 -2.37 -11.07
C LEU A 152 13.18 -3.51 -10.79
N ASP A 153 14.48 -3.21 -10.84
CA ASP A 153 15.53 -4.21 -10.58
C ASP A 153 15.45 -4.76 -9.16
N ASP A 154 15.12 -3.90 -8.19
CA ASP A 154 14.90 -4.33 -6.82
C ASP A 154 13.61 -5.16 -6.67
N CYS A 155 12.53 -4.81 -7.39
CA CYS A 155 11.33 -5.66 -7.42
C CYS A 155 11.66 -7.07 -7.94
N LEU A 156 12.47 -7.16 -9.00
CA LEU A 156 12.92 -8.44 -9.55
C LEU A 156 13.89 -9.17 -8.62
N THR A 157 14.69 -8.43 -7.84
CA THR A 157 15.57 -8.98 -6.81
C THR A 157 14.77 -9.63 -5.68
N VAL A 158 13.73 -8.95 -5.19
CA VAL A 158 12.79 -9.51 -4.20
C VAL A 158 12.08 -10.74 -4.77
N TYR A 159 11.65 -10.70 -6.03
CA TYR A 159 11.03 -11.85 -6.69
C TYR A 159 11.94 -13.09 -6.64
N ARG A 160 13.22 -12.94 -7.02
CA ARG A 160 14.19 -14.04 -6.99
C ARG A 160 14.54 -14.51 -5.59
N ALA A 161 14.54 -13.61 -4.60
CA ALA A 161 14.81 -13.99 -3.22
C ALA A 161 13.68 -14.88 -2.65
N LEU A 162 12.42 -14.54 -2.95
CA LEU A 162 11.25 -15.25 -2.43
C LEU A 162 10.83 -16.46 -3.27
N GLN A 163 11.08 -16.44 -4.59
CA GLN A 163 10.81 -17.54 -5.51
C GLN A 163 12.03 -17.77 -6.43
N PRO A 164 13.12 -18.35 -5.89
CA PRO A 164 14.35 -18.52 -6.65
C PRO A 164 14.12 -19.44 -7.85
N PRO A 165 14.67 -19.10 -9.04
CA PRO A 165 14.54 -19.94 -10.22
C PRO A 165 15.29 -21.26 -10.05
N GLU A 166 14.75 -22.35 -10.58
CA GLU A 166 15.33 -23.68 -10.58
C GLU A 166 15.36 -24.33 -11.98
N GLY A 167 16.29 -25.28 -12.14
CA GLY A 167 16.43 -26.08 -13.34
C GLY A 167 17.03 -25.34 -14.55
N PRO A 168 17.19 -26.04 -15.68
CA PRO A 168 17.87 -25.51 -16.87
C PRO A 168 17.12 -24.36 -17.56
N ASN A 169 15.82 -24.21 -17.28
CA ASN A 169 14.96 -23.19 -17.88
C ASN A 169 14.76 -21.97 -16.97
N ASN A 170 15.42 -21.91 -15.81
CA ASN A 170 15.22 -20.86 -14.79
C ASN A 170 13.75 -20.64 -14.41
N THR A 171 13.00 -21.74 -14.25
CA THR A 171 11.58 -21.67 -13.88
C THR A 171 11.48 -21.25 -12.41
N PRO A 172 10.68 -20.23 -12.05
CA PRO A 172 10.46 -19.87 -10.64
C PRO A 172 9.97 -21.07 -9.82
N GLN A 173 10.52 -21.26 -8.63
CA GLN A 173 9.98 -22.24 -7.68
C GLN A 173 8.54 -21.92 -7.31
N ALA A 174 7.76 -22.98 -7.04
CA ALA A 174 6.47 -22.84 -6.38
C ALA A 174 6.63 -22.09 -5.04
N PRO A 175 5.70 -21.19 -4.71
CA PRO A 175 5.78 -20.43 -3.46
C PRO A 175 5.70 -21.38 -2.26
N LYS A 176 6.62 -21.21 -1.31
CA LYS A 176 6.63 -22.00 -0.06
C LYS A 176 5.79 -21.37 1.04
N ASN A 177 5.52 -20.07 0.95
CA ASN A 177 4.74 -19.30 1.91
C ASN A 177 3.83 -18.31 1.20
N ILE A 178 2.74 -17.93 1.86
CA ILE A 178 1.91 -16.79 1.47
C ILE A 178 2.73 -15.50 1.42
N PHE A 179 2.59 -14.78 0.31
CA PHE A 179 3.10 -13.42 0.14
C PHE A 179 1.94 -12.47 -0.18
N SER A 180 1.92 -11.30 0.44
CA SER A 180 0.98 -10.24 0.12
C SER A 180 1.67 -8.87 0.09
N ILE A 181 1.05 -7.93 -0.60
CA ILE A 181 1.54 -6.56 -0.80
C ILE A 181 0.42 -5.59 -0.45
N GLY A 182 0.77 -4.36 -0.04
CA GLY A 182 -0.13 -3.25 0.34
C GLY A 182 -1.08 -2.74 -0.74
N HIS A 183 -1.48 -3.55 -1.73
CA HIS A 183 -2.48 -3.23 -2.75
C HIS A 183 -3.91 -3.30 -2.20
N VAL A 184 -4.16 -2.48 -1.18
CA VAL A 184 -5.38 -2.47 -0.36
C VAL A 184 -6.67 -2.25 -1.16
N LEU A 185 -6.57 -1.66 -2.35
CA LEU A 185 -7.72 -1.42 -3.22
C LEU A 185 -8.40 -2.69 -3.72
N ARG A 186 -7.72 -3.84 -3.79
CA ARG A 186 -8.37 -5.12 -4.14
C ARG A 186 -9.38 -5.59 -3.08
N TYR A 187 -9.25 -5.08 -1.85
CA TYR A 187 -9.93 -5.62 -0.67
C TYR A 187 -10.98 -4.67 -0.08
N SER A 188 -11.19 -3.49 -0.68
CA SER A 188 -12.27 -2.60 -0.25
C SER A 188 -13.62 -3.18 -0.70
N PRO A 189 -14.68 -3.11 0.15
CA PRO A 189 -16.01 -3.59 -0.24
C PRO A 189 -16.53 -2.95 -1.53
N HIS A 190 -16.24 -1.65 -1.74
CA HIS A 190 -16.57 -0.94 -2.97
C HIS A 190 -15.94 -1.61 -4.20
N ASN A 191 -14.62 -1.84 -4.19
CA ASN A 191 -13.93 -2.35 -5.37
C ASN A 191 -14.22 -3.83 -5.64
N ILE A 192 -14.48 -4.62 -4.59
CA ILE A 192 -14.98 -6.00 -4.72
C ILE A 192 -16.34 -5.99 -5.41
N LEU A 193 -17.28 -5.15 -4.96
CA LEU A 193 -18.60 -5.03 -5.56
C LEU A 193 -18.52 -4.54 -7.01
N LEU A 194 -17.72 -3.51 -7.28
CA LEU A 194 -17.50 -2.98 -8.63
C LEU A 194 -16.95 -4.07 -9.56
N ARG A 195 -15.94 -4.83 -9.13
CA ARG A 195 -15.39 -5.95 -9.92
C ARG A 195 -16.45 -7.01 -10.20
N LYS A 196 -17.26 -7.39 -9.20
CA LYS A 196 -18.33 -8.38 -9.36
C LYS A 196 -19.36 -7.91 -10.39
N LEU A 197 -19.86 -6.67 -10.26
CA LEU A 197 -20.85 -6.10 -11.18
C LEU A 197 -20.33 -6.09 -12.62
N LEU A 198 -19.06 -5.71 -12.81
CA LEU A 198 -18.46 -5.60 -14.14
C LEU A 198 -18.09 -6.95 -14.76
N LEU A 199 -17.48 -7.86 -13.99
CA LEU A 199 -16.84 -9.06 -14.56
C LEU A 199 -17.64 -10.36 -14.35
N THR A 200 -18.42 -10.43 -13.27
CA THR A 200 -19.25 -11.61 -12.95
C THR A 200 -20.67 -11.41 -13.43
N ASP A 201 -21.30 -10.32 -13.01
CA ASP A 201 -22.71 -10.03 -13.34
C ASP A 201 -22.85 -9.42 -14.74
N ARG A 202 -21.75 -8.85 -15.28
CA ARG A 202 -21.68 -8.21 -16.59
C ARG A 202 -22.80 -7.20 -16.84
N VAL A 203 -23.07 -6.35 -15.85
CA VAL A 203 -24.21 -5.40 -15.88
C VAL A 203 -24.15 -4.36 -17.00
N ILE A 204 -22.99 -4.21 -17.66
CA ILE A 204 -22.80 -3.32 -18.82
C ILE A 204 -22.27 -4.06 -20.06
N GLY A 205 -22.33 -5.40 -20.07
CA GLY A 205 -21.73 -6.22 -21.12
C GLY A 205 -20.20 -6.16 -21.08
N ASP A 206 -19.55 -6.26 -22.24
CA ASP A 206 -18.10 -6.13 -22.34
C ASP A 206 -17.63 -4.68 -22.10
N ILE A 207 -16.53 -4.52 -21.37
CA ILE A 207 -15.93 -3.22 -21.07
C ILE A 207 -15.25 -2.64 -22.31
N VAL A 208 -15.64 -1.43 -22.68
CA VAL A 208 -15.06 -0.65 -23.79
C VAL A 208 -13.96 0.30 -23.28
N SER A 209 -14.23 1.01 -22.18
CA SER A 209 -13.27 1.98 -21.63
C SER A 209 -13.44 2.25 -20.14
N LEU A 210 -12.35 2.65 -19.47
CA LEU A 210 -12.30 3.02 -18.06
C LEU A 210 -11.69 4.42 -17.87
N GLU A 211 -12.35 5.25 -17.09
CA GLU A 211 -11.77 6.46 -16.48
C GLU A 211 -11.66 6.24 -14.98
N HIS A 212 -10.45 6.34 -14.42
CA HIS A 212 -10.20 6.22 -12.98
C HIS A 212 -9.42 7.44 -12.49
N CYS A 213 -9.82 7.99 -11.35
CA CYS A 213 -9.15 9.15 -10.76
C CYS A 213 -8.87 8.93 -9.27
N GLU A 214 -7.62 9.23 -8.89
CA GLU A 214 -7.21 9.44 -7.50
C GLU A 214 -7.13 10.94 -7.20
N PRO A 215 -8.15 11.53 -6.56
CA PRO A 215 -8.06 12.87 -6.03
C PRO A 215 -7.25 12.84 -4.73
N VAL A 216 -5.95 13.15 -4.77
CA VAL A 216 -5.08 13.05 -3.59
C VAL A 216 -5.50 14.03 -2.49
N GLY A 217 -6.09 15.17 -2.86
CA GLY A 217 -6.50 16.24 -1.96
C GLY A 217 -5.40 17.31 -1.81
N TRP A 218 -5.80 18.57 -1.88
CA TRP A 218 -4.86 19.69 -2.01
C TRP A 218 -3.88 19.81 -0.82
N TRP A 219 -4.37 19.64 0.41
CA TRP A 219 -3.54 19.73 1.61
C TRP A 219 -2.85 18.41 1.92
N HIS A 220 -3.50 17.27 1.67
CA HIS A 220 -2.88 15.96 1.83
C HIS A 220 -1.66 15.79 0.91
N PHE A 221 -1.75 16.27 -0.33
CA PHE A 221 -0.59 16.28 -1.21
C PHE A 221 0.55 17.13 -0.63
N SER A 222 0.23 18.32 -0.08
CA SER A 222 1.23 19.17 0.57
C SER A 222 1.87 18.55 1.83
N HIS A 223 1.11 17.73 2.56
CA HIS A 223 1.60 16.98 3.71
C HIS A 223 2.57 15.88 3.27
N SER A 224 2.15 14.99 2.38
CA SER A 224 2.87 13.75 2.06
C SER A 224 3.97 13.92 1.01
N TYR A 225 3.72 14.73 -0.03
CA TYR A 225 4.53 14.81 -1.26
C TYR A 225 5.22 16.17 -1.47
N VAL A 226 5.07 17.09 -0.51
CA VAL A 226 5.80 18.37 -0.51
C VAL A 226 6.66 18.51 0.74
N ARG A 227 6.09 18.27 1.91
CA ARG A 227 6.79 18.36 3.20
C ARG A 227 7.24 17.01 3.76
N GLY A 228 6.52 15.95 3.39
CA GLY A 228 6.66 14.61 3.94
C GLY A 228 7.76 13.76 3.30
N ASN A 229 7.70 12.47 3.60
CA ASN A 229 8.73 11.49 3.23
C ASN A 229 8.83 11.29 1.71
N TRP A 230 7.70 11.38 0.99
CA TRP A 230 7.64 11.07 -0.45
C TRP A 230 7.77 12.28 -1.35
N ARG A 231 8.38 13.36 -0.85
CA ARG A 231 8.50 14.63 -1.58
C ARG A 231 9.52 14.59 -2.72
N ARG A 232 10.50 13.67 -2.63
CA ARG A 232 11.57 13.50 -3.61
C ARG A 232 11.34 12.25 -4.46
N ALA A 233 11.64 12.34 -5.74
CA ALA A 233 11.68 11.22 -6.66
C ALA A 233 12.87 10.30 -6.36
N THR A 234 12.78 9.06 -6.85
CA THR A 234 13.90 8.10 -6.82
C THR A 234 15.06 8.57 -7.68
N ALA A 235 16.21 7.89 -7.61
CA ALA A 235 17.36 8.19 -8.47
C ALA A 235 17.04 8.09 -9.97
N ALA A 236 16.06 7.24 -10.35
CA ALA A 236 15.57 7.12 -11.73
C ALA A 236 14.52 8.17 -12.10
N GLY A 237 14.14 9.04 -11.14
CA GLY A 237 13.13 10.07 -11.34
C GLY A 237 11.69 9.54 -11.25
N ASP A 238 11.46 8.43 -10.54
CA ASP A 238 10.12 7.90 -10.26
C ASP A 238 9.54 8.60 -9.02
N GLY A 239 8.31 9.12 -9.14
CA GLY A 239 7.74 9.99 -8.11
C GLY A 239 6.46 9.47 -7.43
N SER A 240 5.53 10.41 -7.24
CA SER A 240 4.23 10.22 -6.59
C SER A 240 3.38 9.12 -7.23
N LEU A 241 3.53 8.81 -8.53
CA LEU A 241 2.81 7.68 -9.13
C LEU A 241 3.18 6.36 -8.42
N LEU A 242 4.47 6.15 -8.13
CA LEU A 242 4.97 4.95 -7.45
C LEU A 242 4.54 4.87 -5.99
N THR A 243 4.64 5.97 -5.26
CA THR A 243 4.45 5.96 -3.80
C THR A 243 2.99 6.16 -3.40
N LYS A 244 2.19 6.86 -4.22
CA LYS A 244 0.77 7.10 -3.98
C LYS A 244 -0.16 6.14 -4.71
N SER A 245 0.14 5.87 -5.97
CA SER A 245 -0.84 5.34 -6.93
C SER A 245 -0.45 4.00 -7.56
N CYS A 246 0.60 3.35 -7.06
CA CYS A 246 0.96 2.00 -7.53
C CYS A 246 -0.17 1.00 -7.30
N HIS A 247 -0.92 1.13 -6.20
CA HIS A 247 -2.11 0.31 -5.95
C HIS A 247 -3.32 0.72 -6.82
N ASP A 248 -3.37 1.94 -7.35
CA ASP A 248 -4.43 2.39 -8.27
C ASP A 248 -4.15 1.84 -9.69
N ILE A 249 -2.87 1.79 -10.09
CA ILE A 249 -2.41 1.08 -11.29
C ILE A 249 -2.68 -0.43 -11.15
N ASP A 250 -2.36 -1.02 -9.99
CA ASP A 250 -2.71 -2.41 -9.68
C ASP A 250 -4.22 -2.65 -9.79
N PHE A 251 -5.06 -1.77 -9.23
CA PHE A 251 -6.52 -1.88 -9.33
C PHE A 251 -7.01 -1.91 -10.79
N ILE A 252 -6.46 -1.05 -11.66
CA ILE A 252 -6.78 -1.05 -13.09
C ILE A 252 -6.39 -2.37 -13.74
N LEU A 253 -5.19 -2.88 -13.47
CA LEU A 253 -4.73 -4.15 -14.01
C LEU A 253 -5.54 -5.33 -13.46
N TRP A 254 -5.90 -5.30 -12.18
CA TRP A 254 -6.77 -6.30 -11.59
C TRP A 254 -8.09 -6.31 -12.36
N LEU A 255 -8.74 -5.16 -12.53
CA LEU A 255 -10.05 -5.04 -13.20
C LEU A 255 -10.02 -5.40 -14.69
N LEU A 256 -8.96 -5.03 -15.40
CA LEU A 256 -8.91 -5.09 -16.87
C LEU A 256 -8.01 -6.20 -17.44
N CYS A 257 -7.11 -6.75 -16.63
CA CYS A 257 -6.15 -7.79 -17.05
C CYS A 257 -6.40 -9.12 -16.35
N SER A 258 -6.56 -9.13 -15.01
CA SER A 258 -6.66 -10.37 -14.23
C SER A 258 -8.02 -11.07 -14.42
N PRO A 259 -8.04 -12.42 -14.49
CA PRO A 259 -9.28 -13.17 -14.68
C PRO A 259 -10.26 -13.01 -13.50
N PRO A 260 -11.57 -13.25 -13.70
CA PRO A 260 -12.57 -13.10 -12.64
C PRO A 260 -12.40 -14.09 -11.48
N SER A 261 -11.92 -15.31 -11.76
CA SER A 261 -11.62 -16.34 -10.75
C SER A 261 -10.17 -16.83 -10.91
N PRO A 262 -9.31 -16.59 -9.91
CA PRO A 262 -7.95 -17.13 -9.90
C PRO A 262 -7.90 -18.66 -9.79
N GLU A 263 -8.85 -19.28 -9.08
CA GLU A 263 -8.87 -20.74 -8.85
C GLU A 263 -9.07 -21.56 -10.13
N THR A 264 -9.75 -20.99 -11.13
CA THR A 264 -9.99 -21.65 -12.43
C THR A 264 -8.95 -21.27 -13.50
N ALA A 265 -7.93 -20.49 -13.14
CA ALA A 265 -6.97 -19.92 -14.09
C ALA A 265 -5.97 -20.93 -14.68
N SER A 266 -6.02 -22.20 -14.26
CA SER A 266 -5.13 -23.28 -14.77
C SER A 266 -5.41 -23.71 -16.21
N ASN A 267 -6.51 -23.25 -16.82
CA ASN A 267 -6.83 -23.49 -18.24
C ASN A 267 -6.40 -22.30 -19.13
N GLN A 268 -6.00 -22.59 -20.38
CA GLN A 268 -5.66 -21.57 -21.42
C GLN A 268 -6.68 -20.43 -21.53
N ALA A 269 -7.94 -20.68 -21.17
CA ALA A 269 -9.05 -19.73 -21.21
C ALA A 269 -8.97 -18.56 -20.19
N HIS A 270 -7.90 -18.44 -19.39
CA HIS A 270 -7.85 -17.46 -18.29
C HIS A 270 -6.49 -16.78 -18.09
N LYS A 271 -5.65 -16.70 -19.13
CA LYS A 271 -4.42 -15.89 -19.08
C LYS A 271 -4.74 -14.41 -18.82
N PRO A 272 -3.88 -13.61 -18.20
CA PRO A 272 -4.14 -12.17 -18.08
C PRO A 272 -4.11 -11.45 -19.44
N HIS A 273 -5.00 -10.49 -19.66
CA HIS A 273 -5.03 -9.65 -20.87
C HIS A 273 -4.20 -8.39 -20.63
N PHE A 274 -2.95 -8.37 -21.06
CA PHE A 274 -2.06 -7.24 -20.79
C PHE A 274 -2.26 -6.08 -21.79
N PRO A 275 -1.98 -4.82 -21.37
CA PRO A 275 -2.03 -3.70 -22.30
C PRO A 275 -1.01 -3.89 -23.42
N ARG A 276 -1.36 -3.53 -24.66
CA ARG A 276 -0.40 -3.39 -25.77
C ARG A 276 0.52 -2.19 -25.52
N SER A 277 -0.04 -1.07 -25.07
CA SER A 277 0.71 0.16 -24.88
C SER A 277 0.33 0.96 -23.66
N ILE A 278 1.32 1.65 -23.10
CA ILE A 278 1.22 2.56 -21.97
C ILE A 278 1.81 3.91 -22.40
N SER A 279 1.15 5.01 -22.09
CA SER A 279 1.72 6.36 -22.17
C SER A 279 1.41 7.14 -20.90
N SER A 280 2.23 8.14 -20.58
CA SER A 280 1.98 8.99 -19.43
C SER A 280 2.44 10.41 -19.70
N ALA A 281 1.72 11.37 -19.13
CA ALA A 281 2.07 12.77 -19.11
C ALA A 281 1.81 13.32 -17.70
N GLY A 282 2.76 14.06 -17.15
CA GLY A 282 2.62 14.61 -15.81
C GLY A 282 3.71 15.61 -15.50
N THR A 283 3.41 16.54 -14.59
CA THR A 283 4.35 17.55 -14.15
C THR A 283 3.98 18.03 -12.75
N MET A 284 4.94 18.57 -12.00
CA MET A 284 4.65 19.33 -10.79
C MET A 284 4.09 20.69 -11.21
N THR A 285 2.80 20.94 -11.15
CA THR A 285 2.16 22.18 -11.62
C THR A 285 2.19 23.30 -10.58
N GLN A 286 1.91 22.98 -9.31
CA GLN A 286 1.53 23.93 -8.27
C GLN A 286 2.69 24.30 -7.34
N PHE A 287 3.47 23.32 -6.89
CA PHE A 287 4.48 23.51 -5.85
C PHE A 287 5.82 23.99 -6.41
N ARG A 288 5.79 25.15 -7.10
CA ARG A 288 6.97 25.77 -7.72
C ARG A 288 7.26 27.12 -7.09
N ARG A 289 8.55 27.48 -6.92
CA ARG A 289 8.98 28.83 -6.47
C ARG A 289 8.31 29.97 -7.22
N LYS A 290 8.14 29.85 -8.54
CA LYS A 290 7.47 30.88 -9.37
C LYS A 290 5.99 31.12 -9.03
N ARG A 291 5.35 30.24 -8.26
CA ARG A 291 3.97 30.37 -7.77
C ARG A 291 3.90 30.85 -6.32
N LYS A 292 5.05 31.12 -5.68
CA LYS A 292 5.10 31.70 -4.33
C LYS A 292 4.37 33.05 -4.33
N PRO A 293 3.42 33.29 -3.40
CA PRO A 293 2.75 34.58 -3.28
C PRO A 293 3.76 35.71 -3.06
N ILE A 294 3.58 36.85 -3.74
CA ILE A 294 4.44 38.03 -3.56
C ILE A 294 4.43 38.49 -2.10
N SER A 295 3.26 38.45 -1.46
CA SER A 295 3.07 38.79 -0.05
C SER A 295 3.83 37.87 0.92
N ALA A 296 4.32 36.71 0.48
CA ALA A 296 5.16 35.83 1.31
C ALA A 296 6.61 36.32 1.43
N GLY A 297 7.04 37.24 0.54
CA GLY A 297 8.41 37.74 0.49
C GLY A 297 9.45 36.61 0.45
N ASN A 298 10.49 36.74 1.27
CA ASN A 298 11.57 35.75 1.37
C ASN A 298 11.30 34.66 2.41
N ALA A 299 10.09 34.57 2.97
CA ALA A 299 9.79 33.58 4.00
C ALA A 299 9.95 32.15 3.48
N THR A 300 10.62 31.32 4.27
CA THR A 300 10.90 29.93 3.98
C THR A 300 10.13 28.96 4.87
N ASN A 301 9.69 29.42 6.04
CA ASN A 301 8.83 28.69 6.96
C ASN A 301 7.46 29.39 7.07
N CYS A 302 6.39 28.62 7.28
CA CYS A 302 5.05 29.20 7.39
C CYS A 302 4.88 30.09 8.62
N LEU A 303 5.51 29.76 9.75
CA LEU A 303 5.34 30.50 11.01
C LEU A 303 5.94 31.91 10.98
N SER A 304 6.86 32.20 10.06
CA SER A 304 7.45 33.52 9.83
C SER A 304 6.90 34.20 8.57
N CYS A 305 5.94 33.59 7.88
CA CYS A 305 5.47 34.06 6.57
C CYS A 305 4.39 35.14 6.70
N PRO A 306 4.58 36.34 6.12
CA PRO A 306 3.57 37.39 6.16
C PRO A 306 2.27 37.04 5.40
N ALA A 307 2.32 36.09 4.46
CA ALA A 307 1.16 35.61 3.72
C ALA A 307 0.47 34.39 4.38
N GLU A 308 0.92 33.95 5.55
CA GLU A 308 0.49 32.68 6.17
C GLU A 308 -1.03 32.56 6.28
N ARG A 309 -1.70 33.58 6.82
CA ARG A 309 -3.14 33.54 7.05
C ARG A 309 -3.98 33.44 5.78
N ASP A 310 -3.52 34.04 4.68
CA ASP A 310 -4.20 34.00 3.38
C ASP A 310 -3.78 32.80 2.53
N CYS A 311 -2.67 32.15 2.87
CA CYS A 311 -2.15 31.01 2.12
C CYS A 311 -2.94 29.74 2.42
N ASN A 312 -3.50 29.11 1.39
CA ASN A 312 -4.19 27.82 1.52
C ASN A 312 -3.29 26.75 2.14
N TYR A 313 -1.99 26.76 1.80
CA TYR A 313 -1.02 25.75 2.24
C TYR A 313 -0.30 26.08 3.55
N SER A 314 -0.79 27.02 4.36
CA SER A 314 -0.19 27.31 5.68
C SER A 314 -0.10 26.04 6.54
N ALA A 315 1.10 25.74 7.02
CA ALA A 315 1.31 24.64 7.95
C ALA A 315 0.54 24.86 9.26
N ALA A 316 0.55 26.08 9.81
CA ALA A 316 -0.19 26.39 11.03
C ALA A 316 -1.70 26.14 10.84
N ARG A 317 -2.29 26.62 9.75
CA ARG A 317 -3.72 26.40 9.47
C ARG A 317 -4.05 24.93 9.24
N ILE A 318 -3.19 24.20 8.52
CA ILE A 318 -3.43 22.79 8.22
C ILE A 318 -3.30 21.93 9.48
N TYR A 319 -2.23 22.05 10.25
CA TYR A 319 -1.97 21.14 11.38
C TYR A 319 -2.65 21.60 12.68
N ASN A 320 -2.62 22.91 12.98
CA ASN A 320 -3.21 23.44 14.20
C ASN A 320 -4.70 23.75 14.02
N ASP A 321 -5.03 24.81 13.27
CA ASP A 321 -6.40 25.36 13.24
C ASP A 321 -7.42 24.35 12.73
N ARG A 322 -7.07 23.57 11.69
CA ARG A 322 -7.95 22.57 11.07
C ARG A 322 -8.09 21.27 11.88
N HIS A 323 -7.06 20.88 12.63
CA HIS A 323 -7.03 19.57 13.30
C HIS A 323 -6.86 19.74 14.81
N LEU A 324 -5.67 20.08 15.29
CA LEU A 324 -5.37 20.06 16.73
C LEU A 324 -6.29 20.99 17.55
N ALA A 325 -6.57 22.19 17.06
CA ALA A 325 -7.44 23.16 17.75
C ALA A 325 -8.90 22.67 17.89
N THR A 326 -9.31 21.68 17.07
CA THR A 326 -10.62 21.02 17.17
C THR A 326 -10.62 19.80 18.08
N GLY A 327 -9.48 19.49 18.71
CA GLY A 327 -9.26 18.30 19.53
C GLY A 327 -8.83 17.06 18.74
N HIS A 328 -8.53 17.19 17.44
CA HIS A 328 -8.07 16.07 16.60
C HIS A 328 -6.56 15.92 16.68
N THR A 329 -6.09 14.87 17.36
CA THR A 329 -4.68 14.56 17.61
C THR A 329 -4.09 13.52 16.65
N ALA A 330 -4.93 12.77 15.95
CA ALA A 330 -4.51 11.75 14.98
C ALA A 330 -4.00 12.38 13.67
N TRP A 331 -3.80 11.55 12.65
CA TRP A 331 -3.32 11.98 11.33
C TRP A 331 -4.07 13.24 10.83
N PRO A 332 -3.35 14.29 10.39
CA PRO A 332 -1.91 14.33 10.11
C PRO A 332 -1.02 14.80 11.27
N VAL A 333 -1.58 15.08 12.45
CA VAL A 333 -0.86 15.76 13.55
C VAL A 333 0.14 14.82 14.24
N ASP A 334 -0.25 13.58 14.50
CA ASP A 334 0.60 12.51 15.06
C ASP A 334 1.83 12.18 14.20
N ILE A 335 1.80 12.46 12.90
CA ILE A 335 2.96 12.32 12.01
C ILE A 335 3.99 13.42 12.27
N VAL A 336 3.54 14.63 12.62
CA VAL A 336 4.42 15.76 12.98
C VAL A 336 4.93 15.60 14.41
N CYS A 337 4.07 15.14 15.32
CA CYS A 337 4.33 14.99 16.75
C CYS A 337 3.77 13.65 17.23
N PRO A 338 4.57 12.55 17.23
CA PRO A 338 4.07 11.22 17.60
C PRO A 338 3.46 11.12 19.00
N ASP A 339 3.88 11.98 19.93
CA ASP A 339 3.46 12.06 21.33
C ASP A 339 2.36 13.11 21.59
N ILE A 340 1.75 13.67 20.53
CA ILE A 340 0.81 14.79 20.65
C ILE A 340 -0.46 14.45 21.42
N GLU A 341 -0.97 13.23 21.28
CA GLU A 341 -2.18 12.77 21.99
C GLU A 341 -1.95 12.73 23.50
N ASP A 342 -0.82 12.17 23.94
CA ASP A 342 -0.43 12.11 25.35
C ASP A 342 -0.26 13.51 25.94
N VAL A 343 0.42 14.42 25.21
CA VAL A 343 0.60 15.80 25.65
C VAL A 343 -0.76 16.52 25.73
N PHE A 344 -1.65 16.29 24.77
CA PHE A 344 -2.98 16.89 24.77
C PHE A 344 -3.80 16.42 25.99
N HIS A 345 -3.80 15.12 26.29
CA HIS A 345 -4.55 14.58 27.42
C HIS A 345 -3.94 14.91 28.79
N ALA A 346 -2.61 14.86 28.91
CA ALA A 346 -1.93 15.07 30.19
C ALA A 346 -1.74 16.56 30.53
N GLN A 347 -1.51 17.41 29.53
CA GLN A 347 -1.09 18.82 29.72
C GLN A 347 -2.05 19.83 29.06
N GLY A 348 -3.03 19.36 28.29
CA GLY A 348 -4.07 20.18 27.67
C GLY A 348 -3.68 20.76 26.30
N GLY A 349 -4.69 21.30 25.60
CA GLY A 349 -4.55 21.75 24.21
C GLY A 349 -3.49 22.82 23.96
N LYS A 350 -3.25 23.74 24.91
CA LYS A 350 -2.20 24.77 24.77
C LYS A 350 -0.78 24.20 24.78
N ALA A 351 -0.54 23.16 25.59
CA ALA A 351 0.75 22.49 25.64
C ALA A 351 0.99 21.72 24.33
N ALA A 352 -0.04 21.01 23.85
CA ALA A 352 0.00 20.33 22.56
C ALA A 352 0.22 21.30 21.39
N GLU A 353 -0.48 22.44 21.36
CA GLU A 353 -0.27 23.48 20.36
C GLU A 353 1.17 24.01 20.38
N SER A 354 1.71 24.29 21.57
CA SER A 354 3.09 24.74 21.71
C SER A 354 4.09 23.71 21.18
N LEU A 355 3.88 22.43 21.48
CA LEU A 355 4.71 21.34 20.95
C LEU A 355 4.61 21.28 19.43
N LEU A 356 3.41 21.30 18.86
CA LEU A 356 3.19 21.27 17.42
C LEU A 356 3.88 22.44 16.73
N LEU A 357 3.66 23.67 17.23
CA LEU A 357 4.27 24.86 16.67
C LEU A 357 5.80 24.81 16.77
N SER A 358 6.38 24.24 17.83
CA SER A 358 7.83 24.04 17.92
C SER A 358 8.37 23.14 16.80
N ARG A 359 7.66 22.06 16.44
CA ARG A 359 8.04 21.18 15.32
C ARG A 359 7.83 21.84 13.96
N LEU A 360 6.77 22.63 13.82
CA LEU A 360 6.53 23.42 12.61
C LEU A 360 7.50 24.62 12.47
N ALA A 361 8.22 25.02 13.53
CA ALA A 361 9.26 26.02 13.42
C ALA A 361 10.55 25.49 12.78
N GLU A 362 10.73 24.16 12.75
CA GLU A 362 11.90 23.54 12.14
C GLU A 362 11.98 23.87 10.65
N ASP A 363 13.15 24.31 10.21
CA ASP A 363 13.41 24.74 8.84
C ASP A 363 14.85 24.43 8.41
N TYR A 364 15.13 24.52 7.11
CA TYR A 364 16.47 24.37 6.55
C TYR A 364 16.87 25.53 5.66
N ASP A 365 18.17 25.79 5.61
CA ASP A 365 18.76 26.69 4.63
C ASP A 365 19.54 25.86 3.60
N ARG A 366 19.23 26.07 2.32
CA ARG A 366 19.80 25.31 1.20
C ARG A 366 21.26 25.65 0.94
N ASP A 367 21.69 26.83 1.39
CA ASP A 367 23.04 27.31 1.14
C ASP A 367 24.01 26.80 2.22
N THR A 368 23.49 26.36 3.37
CA THR A 368 24.29 25.98 4.55
C THR A 368 24.07 24.54 5.00
N MET A 369 22.91 23.94 4.76
CA MET A 369 22.62 22.55 5.15
C MET A 369 22.91 21.57 4.00
N PRO A 370 23.69 20.49 4.24
CA PRO A 370 23.92 19.45 3.24
C PRO A 370 22.61 18.85 2.72
N ASN A 371 22.55 18.56 1.42
CA ASN A 371 21.35 18.00 0.80
C ASN A 371 20.96 16.62 1.39
N SER A 372 21.92 15.83 1.86
CA SER A 372 21.68 14.57 2.57
C SER A 372 20.85 14.78 3.84
N ASP A 373 21.17 15.84 4.60
CA ASP A 373 20.55 16.12 5.89
C ASP A 373 19.15 16.70 5.68
N ILE A 374 18.97 17.50 4.62
CA ILE A 374 17.64 17.92 4.17
C ILE A 374 16.81 16.70 3.77
N ALA A 375 17.39 15.76 3.00
CA ALA A 375 16.70 14.55 2.52
C ALA A 375 16.26 13.62 3.64
N ALA A 376 17.09 13.48 4.69
CA ALA A 376 16.98 12.46 5.73
C ALA A 376 15.69 12.53 6.57
N ARG A 377 14.94 13.63 6.50
CA ARG A 377 13.71 13.81 7.28
C ARG A 377 12.70 14.74 6.60
N PRO A 378 11.42 14.70 7.01
CA PRO A 378 10.40 15.65 6.57
C PRO A 378 10.50 17.01 7.29
N TRP A 379 9.91 18.04 6.68
CA TRP A 379 9.94 19.43 7.15
C TRP A 379 8.54 20.05 7.11
N TYR A 380 7.68 19.68 8.06
CA TYR A 380 6.24 19.99 8.02
C TYR A 380 5.89 21.48 8.14
N GLY A 381 6.79 22.30 8.67
CA GLY A 381 6.66 23.76 8.74
C GLY A 381 7.01 24.52 7.45
N ARG A 382 7.79 23.88 6.56
CA ARG A 382 8.38 24.52 5.38
C ARG A 382 7.30 25.10 4.46
N CYS A 383 7.60 26.26 3.87
CA CYS A 383 6.79 26.84 2.80
C CYS A 383 6.78 25.88 1.60
N VAL A 384 5.58 25.50 1.14
CA VAL A 384 5.41 24.54 0.04
C VAL A 384 6.04 24.98 -1.29
N TYR A 385 6.27 26.28 -1.47
CA TYR A 385 6.91 26.82 -2.67
C TYR A 385 8.44 26.91 -2.54
N GLU A 386 8.98 26.72 -1.33
CA GLU A 386 10.41 26.71 -1.02
C GLU A 386 10.93 25.31 -0.61
N ALA A 387 10.03 24.31 -0.63
CA ALA A 387 10.32 22.92 -0.35
C ALA A 387 11.14 22.27 -1.48
N ASP A 388 11.82 21.18 -1.15
CA ASP A 388 12.76 20.42 -1.98
C ASP A 388 12.07 19.28 -2.72
N ASN A 389 10.77 19.42 -2.94
CA ASN A 389 9.96 18.44 -3.64
C ASN A 389 10.14 18.55 -5.16
N ASP A 390 10.09 17.41 -5.84
CA ASP A 390 10.29 17.30 -7.29
C ASP A 390 9.32 16.30 -7.97
N VAL A 391 8.36 15.76 -7.22
CA VAL A 391 7.37 14.80 -7.72
C VAL A 391 6.14 15.45 -8.38
N CYS A 392 5.47 14.72 -9.27
CA CYS A 392 4.30 15.22 -10.01
C CYS A 392 3.08 15.41 -9.09
N ASP A 393 2.40 16.55 -9.21
CA ASP A 393 1.12 16.82 -8.51
C ASP A 393 -0.11 16.66 -9.44
N ASP A 394 0.15 16.42 -10.73
CA ASP A 394 -0.80 16.10 -11.78
C ASP A 394 -0.14 15.12 -12.75
N GLN A 395 -0.72 13.93 -12.89
CA GLN A 395 -0.23 12.92 -13.82
C GLN A 395 -1.37 12.06 -14.35
N ILE A 396 -1.39 11.91 -15.68
CA ILE A 396 -2.29 11.02 -16.41
C ILE A 396 -1.50 9.85 -16.99
N VAL A 397 -2.04 8.66 -16.87
CA VAL A 397 -1.53 7.44 -17.52
C VAL A 397 -2.64 6.90 -18.41
N THR A 398 -2.32 6.54 -19.65
CA THR A 398 -3.28 5.90 -20.56
C THR A 398 -2.79 4.53 -21.02
N PHE A 399 -3.76 3.65 -21.23
CA PHE A 399 -3.55 2.25 -21.56
C PHE A 399 -4.41 1.87 -22.76
N ALA A 400 -3.89 0.98 -23.60
CA ALA A 400 -4.65 0.37 -24.68
C ALA A 400 -4.36 -1.13 -24.73
N TRP A 401 -5.42 -1.92 -24.89
CA TRP A 401 -5.41 -3.36 -25.12
C TRP A 401 -5.92 -3.64 -26.53
N ASP A 402 -5.43 -4.70 -27.16
CA ASP A 402 -5.95 -5.20 -28.44
C ASP A 402 -6.95 -6.34 -28.21
N ASP A 403 -7.68 -6.74 -29.25
CA ASP A 403 -8.52 -7.93 -29.23
C ASP A 403 -7.68 -9.20 -29.02
N GLU A 404 -8.22 -10.18 -28.30
CA GLU A 404 -7.64 -11.52 -28.27
C GLU A 404 -8.27 -12.42 -29.33
N GLU A 405 -7.44 -12.86 -30.27
CA GLU A 405 -7.84 -13.75 -31.36
C GLU A 405 -8.24 -15.16 -30.86
N THR A 406 -7.73 -15.57 -29.70
CA THR A 406 -8.01 -16.87 -29.09
C THR A 406 -8.99 -16.76 -27.93
N ALA A 407 -9.84 -17.77 -27.75
CA ALA A 407 -10.78 -17.80 -26.63
C ALA A 407 -10.06 -17.71 -25.26
N PRO A 408 -10.61 -16.92 -24.31
CA PRO A 408 -11.81 -16.09 -24.41
C PRO A 408 -11.56 -14.85 -25.27
N HIS A 409 -12.46 -14.56 -26.22
CA HIS A 409 -12.37 -13.40 -27.10
C HIS A 409 -12.62 -12.10 -26.32
N ARG A 410 -11.59 -11.60 -25.64
CA ARG A 410 -11.62 -10.32 -24.94
C ARG A 410 -11.41 -9.20 -25.94
N LEU A 411 -12.30 -8.21 -25.90
CA LEU A 411 -12.26 -7.08 -26.81
C LEU A 411 -11.13 -6.10 -26.47
N ALA A 412 -10.67 -5.39 -27.50
CA ALA A 412 -9.86 -4.19 -27.35
C ALA A 412 -10.57 -3.19 -26.43
N LYS A 413 -9.78 -2.53 -25.59
CA LYS A 413 -10.29 -1.55 -24.62
C LYS A 413 -9.24 -0.52 -24.29
N THR A 414 -9.67 0.57 -23.67
CA THR A 414 -8.78 1.65 -23.21
C THR A 414 -9.00 1.96 -21.75
N ALA A 415 -7.99 2.53 -21.10
CA ALA A 415 -8.16 3.09 -19.77
C ALA A 415 -7.36 4.37 -19.62
N SER A 416 -7.87 5.28 -18.79
CA SER A 416 -7.15 6.45 -18.30
C SER A 416 -7.14 6.47 -16.78
N PHE A 417 -5.98 6.78 -16.22
CA PHE A 417 -5.79 7.04 -14.80
C PHE A 417 -5.37 8.49 -14.61
N HIS A 418 -5.99 9.21 -13.67
CA HIS A 418 -5.63 10.58 -13.31
C HIS A 418 -5.34 10.70 -11.82
N MET A 419 -4.07 10.92 -11.47
CA MET A 419 -3.65 11.30 -10.12
C MET A 419 -3.54 12.83 -10.06
N ILE A 420 -4.28 13.45 -9.13
CA ILE A 420 -4.39 14.92 -9.09
C ILE A 420 -4.45 15.48 -7.67
N ALA A 421 -3.60 16.46 -7.40
CA ALA A 421 -3.51 17.13 -6.10
C ALA A 421 -4.60 18.19 -5.85
N PRO A 422 -4.85 19.20 -6.71
CA PRO A 422 -5.80 20.28 -6.46
C PRO A 422 -7.26 19.80 -6.54
N THR A 423 -7.72 19.12 -5.50
CA THR A 423 -9.05 18.53 -5.42
C THR A 423 -9.73 18.84 -4.10
N GLU A 424 -11.05 19.04 -4.14
CA GLU A 424 -11.90 19.15 -2.95
C GLU A 424 -11.92 17.84 -2.17
N LYS A 425 -12.14 16.75 -2.90
CA LYS A 425 -12.14 15.37 -2.41
C LYS A 425 -10.73 14.92 -2.07
N GLN A 426 -10.60 14.09 -1.04
CA GLN A 426 -9.32 13.56 -0.59
C GLN A 426 -9.39 12.05 -0.49
N CYS A 427 -8.63 11.37 -1.35
CA CYS A 427 -8.56 9.92 -1.49
C CYS A 427 -9.91 9.24 -1.74
N GLU A 428 -10.98 9.99 -2.04
CA GLU A 428 -12.28 9.49 -2.49
C GLU A 428 -12.18 9.19 -3.99
N ARG A 429 -11.65 8.00 -4.34
CA ARG A 429 -11.55 7.54 -5.74
C ARG A 429 -12.91 7.60 -6.43
N ARG A 430 -12.87 7.94 -7.71
CA ARG A 430 -14.03 8.01 -8.61
C ARG A 430 -13.69 7.49 -10.00
N GLY A 431 -14.71 7.16 -10.77
CA GLY A 431 -14.52 6.79 -12.16
C GLY A 431 -15.78 6.52 -12.95
N ARG A 432 -15.58 6.22 -14.23
CA ARG A 432 -16.60 5.77 -15.17
C ARG A 432 -16.11 4.54 -15.93
N VAL A 433 -17.02 3.60 -16.17
CA VAL A 433 -16.77 2.42 -17.00
C VAL A 433 -17.82 2.37 -18.07
N TYR A 434 -17.39 2.40 -19.32
CA TYR A 434 -18.27 2.33 -20.48
C TYR A 434 -18.30 0.91 -21.00
N GLY A 435 -19.49 0.37 -21.18
CA GLY A 435 -19.71 -0.97 -21.69
C GLY A 435 -20.55 -0.99 -22.95
N THR A 436 -20.72 -2.18 -23.51
CA THR A 436 -21.50 -2.42 -24.73
C THR A 436 -23.01 -2.30 -24.52
N THR A 437 -23.51 -2.51 -23.31
CA THR A 437 -24.95 -2.46 -22.99
C THR A 437 -25.30 -1.51 -21.85
N GLY A 438 -24.32 -0.80 -21.29
CA GLY A 438 -24.56 0.15 -20.21
C GLY A 438 -23.33 0.98 -19.84
N GLU A 439 -23.50 1.84 -18.84
CA GLU A 439 -22.45 2.68 -18.26
C GLU A 439 -22.46 2.57 -16.74
N VAL A 440 -21.29 2.49 -16.12
CA VAL A 440 -21.13 2.61 -14.67
C VAL A 440 -20.46 3.92 -14.31
N SER A 441 -20.98 4.64 -13.32
CA SER A 441 -20.27 5.72 -12.64
C SER A 441 -20.14 5.38 -11.16
N TYR A 442 -18.98 5.59 -10.58
CA TYR A 442 -18.74 5.27 -9.17
C TYR A 442 -17.94 6.35 -8.45
N ASP A 443 -18.16 6.40 -7.15
CA ASP A 443 -17.31 7.07 -6.18
C ASP A 443 -17.06 6.14 -4.98
N SER A 444 -16.29 6.57 -3.99
CA SER A 444 -15.98 5.73 -2.82
C SER A 444 -17.18 5.35 -1.93
N LYS A 445 -18.42 5.73 -2.31
CA LYS A 445 -19.64 5.49 -1.53
C LYS A 445 -20.72 4.75 -2.33
N THR A 446 -20.82 5.00 -3.63
CA THR A 446 -21.91 4.52 -4.48
C THR A 446 -21.42 4.06 -5.84
N ILE A 447 -22.13 3.09 -6.41
CA ILE A 447 -21.95 2.61 -7.79
C ILE A 447 -23.30 2.77 -8.49
N SER A 448 -23.35 3.55 -9.56
CA SER A 448 -24.55 3.74 -10.38
C SER A 448 -24.37 3.03 -11.72
N VAL A 449 -25.34 2.22 -12.12
CA VAL A 449 -25.36 1.46 -13.37
C VAL A 449 -26.52 1.97 -14.22
N TYR A 450 -26.22 2.51 -15.40
CA TYR A 450 -27.20 2.91 -16.40
C TYR A 450 -27.28 1.85 -17.51
N ASP A 451 -28.46 1.25 -17.69
CA ASP A 451 -28.71 0.23 -18.69
C ASP A 451 -29.28 0.86 -19.98
N PHE A 452 -28.66 0.59 -21.13
CA PHE A 452 -29.04 1.21 -22.41
C PHE A 452 -30.35 0.69 -22.98
N ALA A 453 -30.73 -0.55 -22.68
CA ALA A 453 -31.95 -1.14 -23.23
C ALA A 453 -33.21 -0.63 -22.51
N THR A 454 -33.09 -0.34 -21.23
CA THR A 454 -34.19 0.10 -20.37
C THR A 454 -34.18 1.59 -20.07
N GLU A 455 -33.06 2.28 -20.34
CA GLU A 455 -32.83 3.69 -20.02
C GLU A 455 -33.00 4.01 -18.52
N LYS A 456 -32.67 3.04 -17.66
CA LYS A 456 -32.82 3.16 -16.21
C LYS A 456 -31.47 3.12 -15.51
N THR A 457 -31.37 3.91 -14.44
CA THR A 457 -30.24 3.87 -13.50
C THR A 457 -30.62 3.07 -12.26
N GLU A 458 -29.81 2.07 -11.92
CA GLU A 458 -29.80 1.43 -10.61
C GLU A 458 -28.60 1.95 -9.80
N VAL A 459 -28.82 2.26 -8.52
CA VAL A 459 -27.77 2.75 -7.62
C VAL A 459 -27.56 1.74 -6.51
N PHE A 460 -26.31 1.31 -6.36
CA PHE A 460 -25.86 0.40 -5.33
C PHE A 460 -25.09 1.20 -4.27
N ASP A 461 -25.59 1.18 -3.04
CA ASP A 461 -24.84 1.67 -1.89
C ASP A 461 -23.73 0.67 -1.52
N VAL A 462 -22.51 1.16 -1.33
CA VAL A 462 -21.42 0.30 -0.87
C VAL A 462 -21.70 -0.15 0.56
N PRO A 463 -21.64 -1.47 0.84
CA PRO A 463 -21.73 -1.96 2.21
C PRO A 463 -20.69 -1.27 3.09
N LYS A 464 -21.16 -0.56 4.12
CA LYS A 464 -20.25 0.01 5.12
C LYS A 464 -19.59 -1.12 5.89
N PRO A 465 -18.26 -1.14 6.01
CA PRO A 465 -17.62 -2.07 6.94
C PRO A 465 -18.15 -1.86 8.38
N PRO A 466 -18.00 -2.87 9.24
CA PRO A 466 -18.39 -2.78 10.65
C PRO A 466 -17.76 -1.56 11.36
N PRO A 467 -18.38 -1.03 12.43
CA PRO A 467 -17.81 0.05 13.22
C PRO A 467 -16.36 -0.26 13.65
N GLY A 468 -15.44 0.69 13.45
CA GLY A 468 -14.01 0.50 13.71
C GLY A 468 -13.20 -0.14 12.58
N GLN A 469 -13.85 -0.64 11.52
CA GLN A 469 -13.20 -1.24 10.34
C GLN A 469 -13.26 -0.34 9.08
N ASN A 470 -13.87 0.84 9.19
CA ASN A 470 -14.02 1.81 8.09
C ASN A 470 -12.78 2.68 7.86
N GLU A 471 -11.77 2.57 8.72
CA GLU A 471 -10.61 3.45 8.67
C GLU A 471 -9.65 3.06 7.54
N SER A 472 -9.19 4.06 6.79
CA SER A 472 -8.22 3.98 5.68
C SER A 472 -8.71 3.17 4.46
N HIS A 473 -8.63 3.79 3.28
CA HIS A 473 -8.95 3.18 1.98
C HIS A 473 -10.31 2.45 1.90
N GLY A 474 -11.33 2.95 2.60
CA GLY A 474 -12.67 2.36 2.59
C GLY A 474 -12.74 0.95 3.20
N GLY A 475 -11.83 0.60 4.10
CA GLY A 475 -11.73 -0.73 4.72
C GLY A 475 -10.78 -1.70 4.02
N GLY A 476 -10.07 -1.26 2.97
CA GLY A 476 -9.10 -2.07 2.24
C GLY A 476 -7.97 -2.62 3.12
N ASP A 477 -7.46 -1.83 4.08
CA ASP A 477 -6.39 -2.25 5.00
C ASP A 477 -6.84 -3.46 5.86
N PHE A 478 -8.07 -3.41 6.39
CA PHE A 478 -8.68 -4.50 7.15
C PHE A 478 -8.94 -5.74 6.28
N GLY A 479 -9.50 -5.52 5.09
CA GLY A 479 -9.75 -6.60 4.14
C GLY A 479 -8.47 -7.34 3.77
N LEU A 480 -7.40 -6.61 3.46
CA LEU A 480 -6.08 -7.16 3.14
C LEU A 480 -5.49 -7.97 4.30
N ALA A 481 -5.42 -7.40 5.50
CA ALA A 481 -4.85 -8.11 6.66
C ALA A 481 -5.65 -9.38 7.00
N ARG A 482 -6.99 -9.30 6.94
CA ARG A 482 -7.86 -10.48 7.19
C ARG A 482 -7.62 -11.57 6.16
N GLN A 483 -7.62 -11.23 4.87
CA GLN A 483 -7.39 -12.21 3.80
C GLN A 483 -6.01 -12.84 3.89
N PHE A 484 -4.98 -12.07 4.24
CA PHE A 484 -3.64 -12.59 4.50
C PHE A 484 -3.64 -13.60 5.66
N VAL A 485 -4.22 -13.26 6.81
CA VAL A 485 -4.31 -14.19 7.95
C VAL A 485 -5.11 -15.44 7.60
N SER A 486 -6.25 -15.31 6.90
CA SER A 486 -7.04 -16.46 6.47
C SER A 486 -6.28 -17.37 5.50
N ALA A 487 -5.44 -16.81 4.62
CA ALA A 487 -4.57 -17.59 3.76
C ALA A 487 -3.54 -18.39 4.57
N VAL A 488 -2.93 -17.75 5.58
CA VAL A 488 -1.98 -18.41 6.49
C VAL A 488 -2.66 -19.52 7.30
N GLU A 489 -3.84 -19.26 7.86
CA GLU A 489 -4.62 -20.28 8.57
C GLU A 489 -4.94 -21.49 7.69
N ALA A 490 -5.29 -21.25 6.43
CA ALA A 490 -5.57 -22.33 5.50
C ALA A 490 -4.33 -23.18 5.23
N VAL A 491 -3.16 -22.55 5.04
CA VAL A 491 -1.89 -23.28 4.84
C VAL A 491 -1.51 -24.08 6.08
N GLU A 492 -1.60 -23.48 7.27
CA GLU A 492 -1.33 -24.15 8.55
C GLU A 492 -2.36 -25.27 8.84
N GLY A 493 -3.57 -25.15 8.28
CA GLY A 493 -4.61 -26.19 8.27
C GLY A 493 -4.40 -27.29 7.22
N GLY A 494 -3.33 -27.24 6.42
CA GLY A 494 -2.94 -28.26 5.45
C GLY A 494 -3.32 -27.98 3.99
N LEU A 495 -3.87 -26.79 3.67
CA LEU A 495 -4.07 -26.38 2.28
C LEU A 495 -2.73 -26.03 1.62
N ASP A 496 -2.57 -26.34 0.34
CA ASP A 496 -1.36 -25.92 -0.38
C ASP A 496 -1.30 -24.40 -0.55
N VAL A 497 -0.07 -23.87 -0.62
CA VAL A 497 0.21 -22.43 -0.63
C VAL A 497 -0.36 -21.76 -1.87
N GLU A 498 -0.28 -22.39 -3.04
CA GLU A 498 -0.76 -21.80 -4.30
C GLU A 498 -2.28 -21.64 -4.30
N THR A 499 -3.01 -22.66 -3.85
CA THR A 499 -4.47 -22.61 -3.69
C THR A 499 -4.87 -21.58 -2.64
N ALA A 500 -4.20 -21.55 -1.49
CA ALA A 500 -4.48 -20.55 -0.45
C ALA A 500 -4.20 -19.11 -0.94
N GLN A 501 -3.09 -18.89 -1.65
CA GLN A 501 -2.72 -17.62 -2.25
C GLN A 501 -3.79 -17.15 -3.26
N ALA A 502 -4.19 -18.04 -4.17
CA ALA A 502 -5.18 -17.74 -5.20
C ALA A 502 -6.57 -17.44 -4.62
N ARG A 503 -6.99 -18.21 -3.60
CA ARG A 503 -8.32 -18.14 -3.00
C ARG A 503 -8.52 -16.94 -2.09
N PHE A 504 -7.57 -16.69 -1.20
CA PHE A 504 -7.74 -15.71 -0.13
C PHE A 504 -7.12 -14.37 -0.48
N VAL A 505 -5.86 -14.37 -0.93
CA VAL A 505 -5.15 -13.13 -1.25
C VAL A 505 -5.52 -12.62 -2.65
N ALA A 506 -5.70 -13.53 -3.62
CA ALA A 506 -6.05 -13.17 -5.00
C ALA A 506 -5.10 -12.15 -5.63
N CYS A 507 -3.82 -12.22 -5.25
CA CYS A 507 -2.70 -11.49 -5.82
C CYS A 507 -1.43 -12.33 -5.63
N SER A 508 -0.76 -12.76 -6.70
CA SER A 508 0.54 -13.42 -6.57
C SER A 508 1.69 -12.41 -6.43
N LEU A 509 2.87 -12.89 -6.02
CA LEU A 509 4.09 -12.08 -6.03
C LEU A 509 4.44 -11.61 -7.46
N GLU A 510 4.20 -12.46 -8.46
CA GLU A 510 4.37 -12.10 -9.88
C GLU A 510 3.42 -10.97 -10.30
N GLU A 511 2.14 -11.03 -9.91
CA GLU A 511 1.19 -9.95 -10.16
C GLU A 511 1.60 -8.65 -9.47
N ALA A 512 2.08 -8.74 -8.22
CA ALA A 512 2.59 -7.58 -7.49
C ALA A 512 3.77 -6.93 -8.22
N VAL A 513 4.79 -7.72 -8.61
CA VAL A 513 5.96 -7.20 -9.35
C VAL A 513 5.54 -6.62 -10.71
N ARG A 514 4.62 -7.28 -11.41
CA ARG A 514 4.13 -6.82 -12.71
C ARG A 514 3.38 -5.51 -12.61
N SER A 515 2.54 -5.31 -11.59
CA SER A 515 1.81 -4.05 -11.43
C SER A 515 2.75 -2.88 -11.12
N HIS A 516 3.82 -3.12 -10.35
CA HIS A 516 4.92 -2.15 -10.20
C HIS A 516 5.68 -1.91 -11.50
N ALA A 517 5.93 -2.94 -12.32
CA ALA A 517 6.55 -2.76 -13.63
C ALA A 517 5.75 -1.84 -14.56
N VAL A 518 4.41 -1.88 -14.50
CA VAL A 518 3.56 -0.94 -15.24
C VAL A 518 3.72 0.50 -14.74
N VAL A 519 3.93 0.71 -13.43
CA VAL A 519 4.26 2.03 -12.88
C VAL A 519 5.59 2.53 -13.43
N PHE A 520 6.64 1.70 -13.40
CA PHE A 520 7.95 2.08 -13.95
C PHE A 520 7.89 2.35 -15.46
N ALA A 521 7.10 1.58 -16.21
CA ALA A 521 6.84 1.84 -17.63
C ALA A 521 6.13 3.19 -17.84
N ALA A 522 5.13 3.52 -17.02
CA ALA A 522 4.44 4.81 -17.09
C ALA A 522 5.38 5.98 -16.76
N GLU A 523 6.23 5.83 -15.73
CA GLU A 523 7.23 6.83 -15.39
C GLU A 523 8.30 7.00 -16.48
N GLU A 524 8.78 5.91 -17.09
CA GLU A 524 9.69 5.94 -18.25
C GLU A 524 9.02 6.64 -19.45
N ALA A 525 7.76 6.29 -19.76
CA ALA A 525 6.97 6.94 -20.80
C ALA A 525 6.83 8.45 -20.60
N ARG A 526 6.58 8.89 -19.34
CA ARG A 526 6.47 10.31 -18.98
C ARG A 526 7.79 11.04 -19.16
N ARG A 527 8.90 10.49 -18.67
CA ARG A 527 10.22 11.14 -18.71
C ARG A 527 10.80 11.22 -20.11
N GLU A 528 10.59 10.18 -20.91
CA GLU A 528 11.13 10.08 -22.27
C GLU A 528 10.14 10.57 -23.34
N GLU A 529 8.97 11.08 -22.91
CA GLU A 529 7.92 11.60 -23.79
C GLU A 529 7.54 10.62 -24.92
N ARG A 530 7.40 9.33 -24.58
CA ARG A 530 7.16 8.26 -25.55
C ARG A 530 6.05 7.30 -25.13
N VAL A 531 5.60 6.51 -26.10
CA VAL A 531 4.71 5.37 -25.85
C VAL A 531 5.55 4.13 -25.56
N VAL A 532 5.27 3.45 -24.45
CA VAL A 532 5.85 2.14 -24.13
C VAL A 532 4.98 1.05 -24.76
N LYS A 533 5.59 0.20 -25.57
CA LYS A 533 4.99 -1.07 -26.02
C LYS A 533 5.30 -2.14 -24.98
N TRP A 534 4.27 -2.60 -24.28
CA TRP A 534 4.41 -3.39 -23.04
C TRP A 534 5.20 -4.69 -23.26
N GLU A 535 4.82 -5.49 -24.25
CA GLU A 535 5.43 -6.80 -24.48
C GLU A 535 6.93 -6.70 -24.74
N SER A 536 7.34 -5.82 -25.67
CA SER A 536 8.76 -5.62 -25.99
C SER A 536 9.54 -5.03 -24.81
N TRP A 537 8.95 -4.05 -24.12
CA TRP A 537 9.61 -3.39 -22.99
C TRP A 537 9.78 -4.35 -21.81
N TRP A 538 8.73 -5.09 -21.45
CA TRP A 538 8.78 -6.03 -20.34
C TRP A 538 9.73 -7.19 -20.62
N GLY A 539 9.68 -7.75 -21.85
CA GLY A 539 10.61 -8.78 -22.29
C GLY A 539 12.08 -8.33 -22.23
N GLU A 540 12.36 -7.09 -22.63
CA GLU A 540 13.70 -6.52 -22.52
C GLU A 540 14.16 -6.38 -21.07
N LYS A 541 13.33 -5.82 -20.17
CA LYS A 541 13.70 -5.67 -18.74
C LYS A 541 13.95 -7.02 -18.08
N LEU A 542 13.13 -8.03 -18.37
CA LEU A 542 13.34 -9.39 -17.86
C LEU A 542 14.65 -9.99 -18.38
N ARG A 543 14.98 -9.82 -19.66
CA ARG A 543 16.24 -10.29 -20.24
C ARG A 543 17.45 -9.63 -19.58
N VAL A 544 17.46 -8.29 -19.50
CA VAL A 544 18.54 -7.51 -18.88
C VAL A 544 18.75 -7.94 -17.43
N SER A 545 17.66 -8.08 -16.67
CA SER A 545 17.74 -8.48 -15.27
C SER A 545 18.23 -9.93 -15.12
N ALA A 546 17.87 -10.83 -16.04
CA ALA A 546 18.37 -12.22 -16.04
C ALA A 546 19.86 -12.31 -16.40
N ASP A 547 20.34 -11.47 -17.31
CA ASP A 547 21.77 -11.40 -17.68
C ASP A 547 22.61 -10.87 -16.52
N ALA A 548 22.14 -9.83 -15.82
CA ALA A 548 22.79 -9.25 -14.65
C ALA A 548 22.86 -10.22 -13.45
N TRP A 549 21.91 -11.15 -13.33
CA TRP A 549 21.91 -12.16 -12.27
C TRP A 549 22.92 -13.31 -12.50
N LYS A 550 23.23 -13.61 -13.77
CA LYS A 550 24.18 -14.67 -14.12
C LYS A 550 25.65 -14.23 -14.01
N ALA A 551 25.89 -12.92 -14.05
CA ALA A 551 27.20 -12.29 -13.89
C ALA A 551 27.53 -12.15 -12.39
#